data_AF-A0AAV7LAI6-F1
#
_entry.id   AF-A0AAV7LAI6-F1
#
_cell.length_a   1.000
_cell.length_b   1.000
_cell.length_c   1.000
_cell.angle_alpha   90.00
_cell.angle_beta   90.00
_cell.angle_gamma   90.00
#
_symmetry.space_group_name_H-M   'P 1'
#
loop_
_entity.id
_entity.type
_entity.pdbx_description
1 polymer ?
#
loop_
_entity_poly.entity_id
_entity_poly.type
_entity_poly.pdbx_seq_one_letter_code
_entity_poly.pdbx_strand_id
1 'polypeptide(L)'
;MAHYFKLQWLRRKYPPGPTPLPIIGNLWTLGFVLHHEILMQLAKTYGNIFTVWLGHKPVVVLNGCQAVRDALISHSEELVGRPTTPTSEELTKGKGVVFSSGNNWKQQRRFVLMTLRNLGLGKKSVEVRIQEEAQSLVEFFAMQRGKSLDPAPAIIQSVANVISSVVFGHRFSRDDKEFHQLIEANDNIVNNLNSKWAMLYDIFPWLMRQLPGPHNNIFKGNAFMMEFVKKEMKSHKENGMSEEPQDVIDFYQTKISQVSIAAATLTAQFWL
;
A
#
# COMPACT_ATOMS: atom_id res chain seq x y z
N MET A 1 -23.36 -10.18 28.94
CA MET A 1 -24.67 -9.54 28.64
C MET A 1 -24.53 -8.06 28.25
N ALA A 2 -23.95 -7.18 29.08
CA ALA A 2 -23.86 -5.73 28.79
C ALA A 2 -23.21 -5.36 27.43
N HIS A 3 -22.12 -6.03 27.06
CA HIS A 3 -21.42 -5.79 25.79
C HIS A 3 -22.31 -6.06 24.56
N TYR A 4 -23.16 -7.09 24.62
CA TYR A 4 -24.06 -7.46 23.53
C TYR A 4 -25.15 -6.40 23.32
N PHE A 5 -25.79 -5.93 24.40
CA PHE A 5 -26.79 -4.86 24.29
C PHE A 5 -26.21 -3.56 23.77
N LYS A 6 -24.99 -3.20 24.19
CA LYS A 6 -24.27 -2.03 23.66
C LYS A 6 -24.05 -2.14 22.14
N LEU A 7 -23.64 -3.32 21.67
CA LEU A 7 -23.42 -3.60 20.25
C LEU A 7 -24.73 -3.50 19.44
N GLN A 8 -25.82 -4.08 19.95
CA GLN A 8 -27.14 -3.99 19.32
C GLN A 8 -27.67 -2.55 19.27
N TRP A 9 -27.39 -1.74 20.30
CA TRP A 9 -27.79 -0.33 20.31
C TRP A 9 -27.01 0.49 19.29
N LEU A 10 -25.68 0.29 19.21
CA LEU A 10 -24.83 0.97 18.21
C LEU A 10 -25.25 0.62 16.78
N ARG A 11 -25.63 -0.64 16.51
CA ARG A 11 -26.11 -1.11 15.20
C ARG A 11 -27.25 -0.28 14.64
N ARG A 12 -28.13 0.29 15.48
CA ARG A 12 -29.27 1.11 15.02
C ARG A 12 -28.84 2.39 14.29
N LYS A 13 -27.58 2.81 14.42
CA LYS A 13 -27.02 4.01 13.77
C LYS A 13 -26.37 3.73 12.41
N TYR A 14 -26.25 2.46 12.02
CA TYR A 14 -25.55 2.05 10.80
C TYR A 14 -26.52 1.44 9.79
N PRO A 15 -26.13 1.38 8.49
CA PRO A 15 -26.86 0.62 7.47
C PRO A 15 -27.16 -0.83 7.90
N PRO A 16 -28.21 -1.45 7.32
CA PRO A 16 -28.58 -2.82 7.66
C PRO A 16 -27.42 -3.80 7.43
N GLY A 17 -27.47 -4.97 8.07
CA GLY A 17 -26.40 -5.95 7.95
C GLY A 17 -26.59 -7.15 8.88
N PRO A 18 -25.75 -8.18 8.74
CA PRO A 18 -25.83 -9.40 9.56
C PRO A 18 -25.64 -9.08 11.04
N THR A 19 -26.40 -9.76 11.90
CA THR A 19 -26.30 -9.56 13.35
C THR A 19 -24.91 -9.98 13.85
N PRO A 20 -24.14 -9.08 14.48
CA PRO A 20 -22.79 -9.41 14.93
C PRO A 20 -22.78 -10.27 16.19
N LEU A 21 -21.86 -11.23 16.25
CA LEU A 21 -21.58 -12.00 17.46
C LEU A 21 -20.78 -11.15 18.46
N PRO A 22 -20.93 -11.40 19.79
CA PRO A 22 -20.08 -10.75 20.78
C PRO A 22 -18.59 -10.96 20.48
N ILE A 23 -17.78 -9.91 20.67
CA ILE A 23 -16.31 -9.90 20.53
C ILE A 23 -15.83 -10.02 19.07
N ILE A 24 -16.25 -11.05 18.34
CA ILE A 24 -15.78 -11.37 16.98
C ILE A 24 -16.60 -10.73 15.87
N GLY A 25 -17.76 -10.14 16.16
CA GLY A 25 -18.58 -9.50 15.12
C GLY A 25 -19.09 -10.51 14.08
N ASN A 26 -18.88 -10.24 12.80
CA ASN A 26 -19.27 -11.09 11.68
C ASN A 26 -18.11 -11.94 11.11
N LEU A 27 -16.96 -12.02 11.79
CA LEU A 27 -15.78 -12.73 11.29
C LEU A 27 -16.04 -14.19 10.92
N TRP A 28 -16.86 -14.88 11.71
CA TRP A 28 -17.22 -16.27 11.45
C TRP A 28 -17.96 -16.41 10.10
N THR A 29 -18.93 -15.52 9.86
CA THR A 29 -19.67 -15.45 8.59
C THR A 29 -18.76 -15.09 7.41
N LEU A 30 -17.73 -14.28 7.65
CA LEU A 30 -16.75 -13.88 6.64
C LEU A 30 -15.61 -14.90 6.46
N GLY A 31 -15.54 -15.95 7.26
CA GLY A 31 -14.41 -16.89 7.23
C GLY A 31 -13.06 -16.23 7.56
N PHE A 32 -13.07 -15.14 8.33
CA PHE A 32 -11.90 -14.31 8.69
C PHE A 32 -11.16 -13.70 7.48
N VAL A 33 -11.82 -13.54 6.33
CA VAL A 33 -11.29 -12.85 5.15
C VAL A 33 -12.41 -12.05 4.48
N LEU A 34 -12.10 -10.88 3.95
CA LEU A 34 -13.07 -10.14 3.14
C LEU A 34 -13.06 -10.70 1.71
N HIS A 35 -13.82 -11.78 1.49
CA HIS A 35 -14.03 -12.35 0.16
C HIS A 35 -15.15 -11.60 -0.57
N HIS A 36 -14.88 -11.19 -1.81
CA HIS A 36 -15.83 -10.47 -2.64
C HIS A 36 -17.14 -11.26 -2.84
N GLU A 37 -17.09 -12.58 -2.96
CA GLU A 37 -18.27 -13.44 -3.12
C GLU A 37 -19.23 -13.35 -1.92
N ILE A 38 -18.70 -13.40 -0.70
CA ILE A 38 -19.50 -13.29 0.53
C ILE A 38 -20.10 -11.89 0.63
N LEU A 39 -19.33 -10.84 0.31
CA LEU A 39 -19.83 -9.47 0.30
C LEU A 39 -20.95 -9.29 -0.74
N MET A 40 -20.85 -9.93 -1.90
CA MET A 40 -21.91 -9.94 -2.93
C MET A 40 -23.18 -10.66 -2.46
N GLN A 41 -23.06 -11.78 -1.74
CA GLN A 41 -24.22 -12.47 -1.16
C GLN A 41 -24.91 -11.63 -0.09
N LEU A 42 -24.13 -10.96 0.77
CA LEU A 42 -24.66 -10.02 1.76
C LEU A 42 -25.34 -8.82 1.08
N ALA A 43 -24.78 -8.30 -0.02
CA ALA A 43 -25.39 -7.22 -0.78
C ALA A 43 -26.76 -7.60 -1.37
N LYS A 44 -26.93 -8.86 -1.83
CA LYS A 44 -28.23 -9.36 -2.28
C LYS A 44 -29.28 -9.41 -1.18
N THR A 45 -28.85 -9.57 0.08
CA THR A 45 -29.73 -9.74 1.24
C THR A 45 -30.05 -8.40 1.92
N TYR A 46 -29.04 -7.53 2.07
CA TYR A 46 -29.11 -6.30 2.85
C TYR A 46 -29.13 -5.03 1.99
N GLY A 47 -28.97 -5.17 0.67
CA GLY A 47 -28.89 -4.07 -0.28
C GLY A 47 -27.46 -3.61 -0.55
N ASN A 48 -27.33 -2.60 -1.41
CA ASN A 48 -26.05 -2.09 -1.90
C ASN A 48 -25.20 -1.37 -0.85
N ILE A 49 -25.80 -0.96 0.28
CA ILE A 49 -25.09 -0.31 1.39
C ILE A 49 -25.44 -1.07 2.65
N PHE A 50 -24.47 -1.77 3.22
CA PHE A 50 -24.68 -2.61 4.39
C PHE A 50 -23.49 -2.58 5.34
N THR A 51 -23.68 -3.00 6.59
CA THR A 51 -22.65 -2.98 7.62
C THR A 51 -22.22 -4.38 8.02
N VAL A 52 -20.91 -4.64 8.02
CA VAL A 52 -20.30 -5.83 8.64
C VAL A 52 -19.42 -5.40 9.80
N TRP A 53 -19.35 -6.22 10.84
CA TRP A 53 -18.56 -5.93 12.04
C TRP A 53 -17.30 -6.78 12.05
N LEU A 54 -16.13 -6.13 11.99
CA LEU A 54 -14.83 -6.80 12.16
C LEU A 54 -14.42 -6.68 13.63
N GLY A 55 -14.74 -7.72 14.40
CA GLY A 55 -14.66 -7.65 15.85
C GLY A 55 -15.62 -6.59 16.41
N HIS A 56 -15.07 -5.53 16.99
CA HIS A 56 -15.83 -4.40 17.52
C HIS A 56 -15.93 -3.20 16.54
N LYS A 57 -15.27 -3.28 15.38
CA LYS A 57 -15.21 -2.18 14.40
C LYS A 57 -16.29 -2.36 13.33
N PRO A 58 -17.22 -1.41 13.15
CA PRO A 58 -18.17 -1.44 12.05
C PRO A 58 -17.47 -1.05 10.75
N VAL A 59 -17.76 -1.79 9.68
CA VAL A 59 -17.30 -1.54 8.32
C VAL A 59 -18.52 -1.45 7.42
N VAL A 60 -18.74 -0.27 6.85
CA VAL A 60 -19.80 -0.06 5.86
C VAL A 60 -19.27 -0.48 4.49
N VAL A 61 -19.95 -1.43 3.88
CA VAL A 61 -19.65 -1.94 2.55
C VAL A 61 -20.54 -1.23 1.54
N LEU A 62 -19.91 -0.70 0.50
CA LEU A 62 -20.56 -0.07 -0.64
C LEU A 62 -20.44 -1.00 -1.84
N ASN A 63 -21.58 -1.42 -2.37
CA ASN A 63 -21.68 -2.36 -3.46
C ASN A 63 -22.43 -1.75 -4.64
N GLY A 64 -21.93 -2.00 -5.86
CA GLY A 64 -22.50 -1.47 -7.10
C GLY A 64 -22.03 -0.05 -7.45
N CYS A 65 -22.12 0.26 -8.74
CA CYS A 65 -21.54 1.48 -9.32
C CYS A 65 -22.10 2.76 -8.68
N GLN A 66 -23.42 2.85 -8.50
CA GLN A 66 -24.05 4.05 -7.94
C GLN A 66 -23.59 4.34 -6.51
N ALA A 67 -23.67 3.37 -5.59
CA ALA A 67 -23.27 3.56 -4.20
C ALA A 67 -21.78 3.92 -4.07
N VAL A 68 -20.92 3.27 -4.86
CA VAL A 68 -19.47 3.57 -4.87
C VAL A 68 -19.19 4.95 -5.45
N ARG A 69 -19.87 5.33 -6.53
CA ARG A 69 -19.70 6.64 -7.18
C ARG A 69 -20.18 7.77 -6.27
N ASP A 70 -21.35 7.64 -5.69
CA ASP A 70 -21.94 8.68 -4.82
C ASP A 70 -21.08 8.90 -3.56
N ALA A 71 -20.50 7.83 -3.03
CA ALA A 71 -19.57 7.92 -1.91
C ALA A 71 -18.22 8.54 -2.31
N LEU A 72 -17.56 8.01 -3.34
CA LEU A 72 -16.18 8.38 -3.67
C LEU A 72 -16.06 9.68 -4.48
N ILE A 73 -17.14 10.14 -5.12
CA ILE A 73 -17.17 11.39 -5.89
C ILE A 73 -17.98 12.45 -5.15
N SER A 74 -19.27 12.19 -4.88
CA SER A 74 -20.15 13.23 -4.31
C SER A 74 -19.83 13.55 -2.85
N HIS A 75 -19.35 12.57 -2.07
CA HIS A 75 -18.95 12.72 -0.67
C HIS A 75 -17.44 12.49 -0.46
N SER A 76 -16.64 12.84 -1.48
CA SER A 76 -15.22 12.47 -1.50
C SER A 76 -14.41 13.02 -0.33
N GLU A 77 -14.75 14.21 0.17
CA GLU A 77 -14.02 14.85 1.29
C GLU A 77 -14.27 14.15 2.62
N GLU A 78 -15.50 13.68 2.86
CA GLU A 78 -15.89 12.95 4.08
C GLU A 78 -15.28 11.55 4.12
N LEU A 79 -15.11 10.92 2.94
CA LEU A 79 -14.63 9.54 2.80
C LEU A 79 -13.16 9.45 2.34
N VAL A 80 -12.43 10.56 2.38
CA VAL A 80 -11.02 10.59 1.96
C VAL A 80 -10.07 9.85 2.90
N GLY A 81 -10.50 9.57 4.14
CA GLY A 81 -9.68 8.96 5.17
C GLY A 81 -9.12 7.58 4.82
N ARG A 82 -8.05 7.18 5.51
CA ARG A 82 -7.55 5.81 5.50
C ARG A 82 -7.76 5.17 6.87
N PRO A 83 -8.30 3.94 6.94
CA PRO A 83 -8.46 3.27 8.22
C PRO A 83 -7.09 2.93 8.81
N THR A 84 -6.83 3.39 10.04
CA THR A 84 -5.64 2.99 10.79
C THR A 84 -5.89 1.61 11.40
N THR A 85 -5.31 0.59 10.77
CA THR A 85 -5.33 -0.80 11.25
C THR A 85 -4.01 -1.12 11.96
N PRO A 86 -3.99 -1.99 12.98
CA PRO A 86 -2.75 -2.43 13.61
C PRO A 86 -1.70 -2.93 12.61
N THR A 87 -2.10 -3.69 11.59
CA THR A 87 -1.19 -4.15 10.53
C THR A 87 -0.64 -2.96 9.73
N SER A 88 -1.48 -2.02 9.29
CA SER A 88 -0.99 -0.83 8.56
C SER A 88 -0.06 0.05 9.40
N GLU A 89 -0.34 0.17 10.70
CA GLU A 89 0.48 0.96 11.62
C GLU A 89 1.85 0.32 11.83
N GLU A 90 1.91 -1.01 11.95
CA GLU A 90 3.18 -1.74 12.06
C GLU A 90 4.01 -1.63 10.77
N LEU A 91 3.35 -1.63 9.60
CA LEU A 91 4.01 -1.53 8.30
C LEU A 91 4.57 -0.14 8.02
N THR A 92 3.80 0.92 8.28
CA THR A 92 4.15 2.29 7.85
C THR A 92 4.39 3.28 8.97
N LYS A 93 4.05 2.93 10.22
CA LYS A 93 4.10 3.82 11.38
C LYS A 93 3.33 5.13 11.13
N GLY A 94 2.19 5.02 10.43
CA GLY A 94 1.36 6.15 10.01
C GLY A 94 1.95 7.04 8.91
N LYS A 95 3.04 6.62 8.23
CA LYS A 95 3.75 7.41 7.20
C LYS A 95 3.48 6.89 5.78
N GLY A 96 4.07 7.55 4.79
CA GLY A 96 3.95 7.20 3.37
C GLY A 96 2.71 7.78 2.71
N VAL A 97 2.30 7.18 1.58
CA VAL A 97 1.21 7.69 0.72
C VAL A 97 -0.01 6.76 0.70
N VAL A 98 0.18 5.47 0.97
CA VAL A 98 -0.88 4.44 0.82
C VAL A 98 -1.77 4.36 2.06
N PHE A 99 -1.15 4.23 3.24
CA PHE A 99 -1.87 3.98 4.51
C PHE A 99 -1.95 5.19 5.45
N SER A 100 -1.27 6.29 5.15
CA SER A 100 -1.33 7.51 5.96
C SER A 100 -2.64 8.28 5.72
N SER A 101 -3.01 9.13 6.67
CA SER A 101 -4.21 9.99 6.59
C SER A 101 -3.90 11.42 7.04
N GLY A 102 -4.87 12.32 6.86
CA GLY A 102 -4.77 13.71 7.29
C GLY A 102 -3.80 14.57 6.47
N ASN A 103 -3.25 15.61 7.09
CA ASN A 103 -2.43 16.61 6.38
C ASN A 103 -1.12 16.03 5.85
N ASN A 104 -0.48 15.12 6.58
CA ASN A 104 0.75 14.45 6.15
C ASN A 104 0.50 13.68 4.84
N TRP A 105 -0.58 12.90 4.76
CA TRP A 105 -0.97 12.21 3.54
C TRP A 105 -1.20 13.18 2.37
N LYS A 106 -1.93 14.29 2.58
CA LYS A 106 -2.17 15.29 1.53
C LYS A 106 -0.87 15.86 0.97
N GLN A 107 0.07 16.20 1.86
CA GLN A 107 1.38 16.74 1.48
C GLN A 107 2.23 15.70 0.72
N GLN A 108 2.36 14.49 1.25
CA GLN A 108 3.13 13.40 0.63
C GLN A 108 2.56 13.02 -0.74
N ARG A 109 1.23 12.85 -0.83
CA ARG A 109 0.55 12.53 -2.10
C ARG A 109 0.75 13.62 -3.14
N ARG A 110 0.60 14.90 -2.77
CA ARG A 110 0.82 16.03 -3.69
C ARG A 110 2.26 16.06 -4.21
N PHE A 111 3.23 15.84 -3.31
CA PHE A 111 4.64 15.82 -3.65
C PHE A 111 4.95 14.69 -4.63
N VAL A 112 4.61 13.44 -4.29
CA VAL A 112 4.88 12.28 -5.17
C VAL A 112 4.23 12.42 -6.54
N LEU A 113 2.98 12.89 -6.61
CA LEU A 113 2.32 13.09 -7.90
C LEU A 113 2.99 14.19 -8.75
N MET A 114 3.49 15.26 -8.13
CA MET A 114 4.27 16.28 -8.83
C MET A 114 5.60 15.68 -9.33
N THR A 115 6.33 14.98 -8.46
CA THR A 115 7.59 14.32 -8.78
C THR A 115 7.43 13.35 -9.95
N LEU A 116 6.44 12.45 -9.90
CA LEU A 116 6.19 11.51 -10.99
C LEU A 116 5.88 12.22 -12.31
N ARG A 117 5.11 13.31 -12.30
CA ARG A 117 4.86 14.13 -13.51
C ARG A 117 6.12 14.81 -14.04
N ASN A 118 7.01 15.26 -13.16
CA ASN A 118 8.30 15.86 -13.53
C ASN A 118 9.22 14.82 -14.18
N LEU A 119 9.28 13.61 -13.61
CA LEU A 119 9.97 12.45 -14.16
C LEU A 119 9.33 11.91 -15.45
N GLY A 120 8.19 12.46 -15.85
CA GLY A 120 7.56 12.21 -17.13
C GLY A 120 6.53 11.09 -17.13
N LEU A 121 5.93 10.79 -15.98
CA LEU A 121 4.71 9.98 -15.93
C LEU A 121 3.63 10.63 -16.82
N GLY A 122 3.17 9.89 -17.83
CA GLY A 122 2.25 10.38 -18.86
C GLY A 122 2.93 11.16 -20.00
N LYS A 123 4.26 11.15 -20.10
CA LYS A 123 5.06 11.73 -21.20
C LYS A 123 5.87 10.64 -21.91
N LYS A 124 6.42 11.01 -23.08
CA LYS A 124 7.26 10.11 -23.91
C LYS A 124 8.51 9.57 -23.21
N SER A 125 9.06 10.26 -22.21
CA SER A 125 10.27 9.80 -21.50
C SER A 125 10.05 8.48 -20.75
N VAL A 126 8.89 8.30 -20.10
CA VAL A 126 8.54 7.03 -19.45
C VAL A 126 8.12 5.98 -20.49
N GLU A 127 7.50 6.40 -21.60
CA GLU A 127 7.18 5.50 -22.71
C GLU A 127 8.42 4.80 -23.26
N VAL A 128 9.53 5.52 -23.45
CA VAL A 128 10.81 4.94 -23.90
C VAL A 128 11.30 3.87 -22.93
N ARG A 129 11.26 4.13 -21.61
CA ARG A 129 11.65 3.15 -20.58
C ARG A 129 10.77 1.89 -20.61
N ILE A 130 9.47 2.06 -20.86
CA ILE A 130 8.54 0.93 -21.02
C ILE A 130 8.88 0.13 -22.28
N GLN A 131 9.18 0.81 -23.39
CA GLN A 131 9.57 0.15 -24.65
C GLN A 131 10.87 -0.64 -24.50
N GLU A 132 11.86 -0.10 -23.79
CA GLU A 132 13.13 -0.79 -23.50
C GLU A 132 12.91 -2.09 -22.70
N GLU A 133 12.09 -2.05 -21.64
CA GLU A 133 11.76 -3.24 -20.84
C GLU A 133 10.90 -4.23 -21.63
N ALA A 134 9.98 -3.75 -22.47
CA ALA A 134 9.19 -4.59 -23.36
C ALA A 134 10.06 -5.29 -24.41
N GLN A 135 11.02 -4.59 -25.00
CA GLN A 135 11.98 -5.17 -25.94
C GLN A 135 12.83 -6.25 -25.26
N SER A 136 13.39 -5.94 -24.09
CA SER A 136 14.12 -6.90 -23.25
C SER A 136 13.28 -8.16 -22.98
N LEU A 137 11.99 -8.00 -22.71
CA LEU A 137 11.07 -9.12 -22.48
C LEU A 137 10.83 -9.97 -23.73
N VAL A 138 10.65 -9.33 -24.89
CA VAL A 138 10.51 -10.02 -26.18
C VAL A 138 11.77 -10.82 -26.51
N GLU A 139 12.95 -10.21 -26.35
CA GLU A 139 14.24 -10.86 -26.56
C GLU A 139 14.40 -12.08 -25.65
N PHE A 140 14.04 -11.95 -24.38
CA PHE A 140 14.05 -13.07 -23.44
C PHE A 140 13.16 -14.23 -23.91
N PHE A 141 11.91 -13.96 -24.30
CA PHE A 141 11.02 -15.03 -24.78
C PHE A 141 11.50 -15.65 -26.09
N ALA A 142 12.08 -14.86 -27.00
CA ALA A 142 12.67 -15.38 -28.24
C ALA A 142 13.83 -16.35 -27.96
N MET A 143 14.67 -16.08 -26.95
CA MET A 143 15.78 -16.95 -26.55
C MET A 143 15.32 -18.31 -26.02
N GLN A 144 14.07 -18.45 -25.57
CA GLN A 144 13.52 -19.70 -25.05
C GLN A 144 13.20 -20.71 -26.16
N ARG A 145 13.23 -20.30 -27.43
CA ARG A 145 13.06 -21.16 -28.61
C ARG A 145 11.84 -22.09 -28.54
N GLY A 146 10.72 -21.57 -28.04
CA GLY A 146 9.45 -22.31 -27.94
C GLY A 146 9.36 -23.30 -26.77
N LYS A 147 10.31 -23.28 -25.83
CA LYS A 147 10.21 -24.08 -24.59
C LYS A 147 9.03 -23.60 -23.73
N SER A 148 8.36 -24.55 -23.10
CA SER A 148 7.34 -24.26 -22.09
C SER A 148 7.98 -23.59 -20.87
N LEU A 149 7.42 -22.46 -20.45
CA LEU A 149 7.84 -21.71 -19.26
C LEU A 149 6.65 -20.93 -18.69
N ASP A 150 6.73 -20.59 -17.40
CA ASP A 150 5.81 -19.64 -16.80
C ASP A 150 6.26 -18.20 -17.12
N PRO A 151 5.45 -17.40 -17.83
CA PRO A 151 5.82 -16.04 -18.20
C PRO A 151 5.70 -15.05 -17.03
N ALA A 152 5.00 -15.40 -15.96
CA ALA A 152 4.68 -14.47 -14.87
C ALA A 152 5.93 -13.84 -14.22
N PRO A 153 6.97 -14.60 -13.83
CA PRO A 153 8.17 -14.01 -13.22
C PRO A 153 8.87 -12.99 -14.12
N ALA A 154 8.98 -13.29 -15.43
CA ALA A 154 9.62 -12.40 -16.39
C ALA A 154 8.82 -11.10 -16.59
N ILE A 155 7.49 -11.19 -16.66
CA ILE A 155 6.60 -10.03 -16.77
C ILE A 155 6.67 -9.18 -15.50
N ILE A 156 6.56 -9.80 -14.32
CA ILE A 156 6.62 -9.10 -13.03
C ILE A 156 7.94 -8.35 -12.90
N GLN A 157 9.06 -9.00 -13.26
CA GLN A 157 10.37 -8.38 -13.21
C GLN A 157 10.50 -7.18 -14.16
N SER A 158 10.00 -7.28 -15.39
CA SER A 158 9.98 -6.16 -16.34
C SER A 158 9.14 -4.98 -15.82
N VAL A 159 7.96 -5.25 -15.24
CA VAL A 159 7.13 -4.21 -14.62
C VAL A 159 7.83 -3.57 -13.42
N ALA A 160 8.47 -4.39 -12.59
CA ALA A 160 9.26 -3.92 -11.45
C ALA A 160 10.43 -3.04 -11.90
N ASN A 161 11.12 -3.39 -13.00
CA ASN A 161 12.20 -2.57 -13.54
C ASN A 161 11.74 -1.21 -14.07
N VAL A 162 10.54 -1.13 -14.67
CA VAL A 162 9.98 0.18 -15.08
C VAL A 162 9.85 1.10 -13.87
N ILE A 163 9.23 0.64 -12.78
CA ILE A 163 9.08 1.48 -11.58
C ILE A 163 10.43 1.72 -10.89
N SER A 164 11.33 0.73 -10.86
CA SER A 164 12.69 0.88 -10.32
C SER A 164 13.46 1.98 -11.05
N SER A 165 13.37 2.05 -12.37
CA SER A 165 14.04 3.11 -13.13
C SER A 165 13.55 4.51 -12.76
N VAL A 166 12.28 4.63 -12.37
CA VAL A 166 11.67 5.91 -11.97
C VAL A 166 12.00 6.23 -10.50
N VAL A 167 12.10 5.22 -9.65
CA VAL A 167 12.30 5.40 -8.21
C VAL A 167 13.77 5.50 -7.83
N PHE A 168 14.60 4.61 -8.37
CA PHE A 168 16.04 4.46 -8.10
C PHE A 168 16.92 5.02 -9.23
N GLY A 169 16.32 5.50 -10.32
CA GLY A 169 17.08 6.05 -11.46
C GLY A 169 17.66 4.98 -12.39
N HIS A 170 17.66 3.70 -12.01
CA HIS A 170 18.20 2.61 -12.82
C HIS A 170 17.34 1.34 -12.82
N ARG A 171 17.62 0.46 -13.79
CA ARG A 171 17.06 -0.89 -13.88
C ARG A 171 17.97 -1.90 -13.19
N PHE A 172 17.40 -3.02 -12.76
CA PHE A 172 18.16 -4.14 -12.20
C PHE A 172 18.37 -5.21 -13.24
N SER A 173 19.47 -5.96 -13.09
CA SER A 173 19.77 -7.11 -13.94
C SER A 173 18.70 -8.20 -13.76
N ARG A 174 18.52 -9.02 -14.81
CA ARG A 174 17.61 -10.16 -14.74
C ARG A 174 18.00 -11.15 -13.67
N ASP A 175 19.30 -11.33 -13.43
CA ASP A 175 19.85 -12.29 -12.47
C ASP A 175 20.19 -11.66 -11.10
N ASP A 176 19.71 -10.44 -10.85
CA ASP A 176 19.94 -9.75 -9.59
C ASP A 176 19.11 -10.41 -8.46
N LYS A 177 19.81 -11.16 -7.61
CA LYS A 177 19.22 -11.89 -6.49
C LYS A 177 18.57 -10.97 -5.45
N GLU A 178 19.15 -9.80 -5.20
CA GLU A 178 18.62 -8.87 -4.20
C GLU A 178 17.34 -8.21 -4.72
N PHE A 179 17.30 -7.91 -6.02
CA PHE A 179 16.09 -7.43 -6.68
C PHE A 179 14.99 -8.50 -6.75
N HIS A 180 15.32 -9.76 -7.00
CA HIS A 180 14.34 -10.86 -6.90
C HIS A 180 13.76 -10.97 -5.49
N GLN A 181 14.59 -10.85 -4.46
CA GLN A 181 14.12 -10.82 -3.07
C GLN A 181 13.22 -9.62 -2.78
N LEU A 182 13.46 -8.47 -3.41
CA LEU A 182 12.60 -7.29 -3.29
C LEU A 182 11.20 -7.57 -3.89
N ILE A 183 11.16 -8.18 -5.08
CA ILE A 183 9.92 -8.57 -5.74
C ILE A 183 9.15 -9.58 -4.89
N GLU A 184 9.83 -10.61 -4.37
CA GLU A 184 9.24 -11.65 -3.52
C GLU A 184 8.71 -11.05 -2.20
N ALA A 185 9.47 -10.13 -1.58
CA ALA A 185 9.05 -9.44 -0.36
C ALA A 185 7.78 -8.62 -0.60
N ASN A 186 7.70 -7.90 -1.73
CA ASN A 186 6.53 -7.14 -2.11
C ASN A 186 5.31 -8.04 -2.39
N ASP A 187 5.50 -9.12 -3.15
CA ASP A 187 4.43 -10.09 -3.44
C ASP A 187 3.89 -10.74 -2.16
N ASN A 188 4.78 -11.14 -1.25
CA ASN A 188 4.42 -11.67 0.06
C ASN A 188 3.56 -10.68 0.86
N ILE A 189 3.93 -9.40 0.89
CA ILE A 189 3.12 -8.38 1.57
C ILE A 189 1.74 -8.27 0.92
N VAL A 190 1.68 -8.05 -0.40
CA VAL A 190 0.42 -7.82 -1.12
C VAL A 190 -0.54 -9.01 -0.94
N ASN A 191 -0.05 -10.23 -1.09
CA ASN A 191 -0.87 -11.44 -1.01
C ASN A 191 -1.33 -11.76 0.43
N ASN A 192 -0.57 -11.33 1.45
CA ASN A 192 -0.90 -11.63 2.85
C ASN A 192 -1.64 -10.50 3.59
N LEU A 193 -1.75 -9.30 3.01
CA LEU A 193 -2.49 -8.17 3.62
C LEU A 193 -3.97 -8.49 3.89
N ASN A 194 -4.63 -9.30 3.05
CA ASN A 194 -6.01 -9.75 3.25
C ASN A 194 -6.08 -11.21 3.76
N SER A 195 -5.01 -11.73 4.37
CA SER A 195 -5.01 -13.08 4.92
C SER A 195 -5.80 -13.17 6.24
N LYS A 196 -6.23 -14.38 6.61
CA LYS A 196 -6.83 -14.66 7.92
C LYS A 196 -5.94 -14.19 9.08
N TRP A 197 -4.63 -14.35 8.92
CA TRP A 197 -3.64 -13.97 9.92
C TRP A 197 -3.52 -12.45 10.07
N ALA A 198 -3.56 -11.70 8.98
CA ALA A 198 -3.62 -10.24 9.02
C ALA A 198 -4.92 -9.76 9.67
N MET A 199 -6.07 -10.36 9.33
CA MET A 199 -7.34 -10.02 9.95
C MET A 199 -7.36 -10.30 11.46
N LEU A 200 -6.79 -11.43 11.90
CA LEU A 200 -6.64 -11.74 13.31
C LEU A 200 -5.70 -10.75 14.02
N TYR A 201 -4.61 -10.33 13.36
CA TYR A 201 -3.69 -9.32 13.88
C TYR A 201 -4.40 -7.97 14.10
N ASP A 202 -5.25 -7.55 13.17
CA ASP A 202 -5.97 -6.29 13.27
C ASP A 202 -7.03 -6.25 14.38
N ILE A 203 -7.51 -7.42 14.80
CA ILE A 203 -8.60 -7.56 15.78
C ILE A 203 -8.04 -7.85 17.17
N PHE A 204 -7.00 -8.68 17.26
CA PHE A 204 -6.35 -9.07 18.50
C PHE A 204 -4.84 -8.77 18.47
N PRO A 205 -4.42 -7.51 18.27
CA PRO A 205 -3.01 -7.17 18.09
C PRO A 205 -2.16 -7.52 19.32
N TRP A 206 -2.70 -7.36 20.54
CA TRP A 206 -1.96 -7.69 21.77
C TRP A 206 -1.55 -9.18 21.83
N LEU A 207 -2.38 -10.06 21.29
CA LEU A 207 -2.17 -11.51 21.33
C LEU A 207 -1.29 -11.92 20.17
N MET A 208 -1.64 -11.45 18.97
CA MET A 208 -0.96 -11.82 17.73
C MET A 208 0.49 -11.31 17.67
N ARG A 209 0.82 -10.21 18.36
CA ARG A 209 2.22 -9.75 18.51
C ARG A 209 3.11 -10.71 19.29
N GLN A 210 2.55 -11.52 20.17
CA GLN A 210 3.31 -12.48 20.99
C GLN A 210 3.42 -13.86 20.33
N LEU A 211 2.50 -14.19 19.41
CA LEU A 211 2.43 -15.49 18.78
C LEU A 211 3.35 -15.58 17.55
N PRO A 212 4.12 -16.66 17.38
CA PRO A 212 4.75 -16.95 16.10
C PRO A 212 3.66 -17.30 15.07
N GLY A 213 3.78 -16.77 13.85
CA GLY A 213 2.84 -17.10 12.78
C GLY A 213 3.14 -16.42 11.44
N PRO A 214 2.36 -16.75 10.40
CA PRO A 214 2.57 -16.23 9.04
C PRO A 214 2.45 -14.72 8.92
N HIS A 215 1.72 -14.04 9.81
CA HIS A 215 1.62 -12.57 9.83
C HIS A 215 2.99 -11.90 10.01
N ASN A 216 3.95 -12.57 10.65
CA ASN A 216 5.31 -12.05 10.81
C ASN A 216 6.08 -11.97 9.48
N ASN A 217 5.69 -12.76 8.47
CA ASN A 217 6.35 -12.71 7.16
C ASN A 217 6.11 -11.38 6.45
N ILE A 218 4.92 -10.78 6.63
CA ILE A 218 4.60 -9.44 6.10
C ILE A 218 5.58 -8.41 6.67
N PHE A 219 5.83 -8.46 7.98
CA PHE A 219 6.74 -7.53 8.65
C PHE A 219 8.20 -7.75 8.29
N LYS A 220 8.62 -9.01 8.10
CA LYS A 220 9.96 -9.34 7.58
C LYS A 220 10.18 -8.82 6.17
N GLY A 221 9.21 -9.03 5.26
CA GLY A 221 9.25 -8.48 3.90
C GLY A 221 9.32 -6.95 3.92
N ASN A 222 8.53 -6.31 4.78
CA ASN A 222 8.55 -4.84 4.91
C ASN A 222 9.88 -4.31 5.44
N ALA A 223 10.49 -5.00 6.41
CA ALA A 223 11.80 -4.65 6.93
C ALA A 223 12.86 -4.75 5.82
N PHE A 224 12.85 -5.84 5.04
CA PHE A 224 13.74 -6.02 3.90
C PHE A 224 13.59 -4.90 2.87
N MET A 225 12.37 -4.59 2.43
CA MET A 225 12.13 -3.50 1.47
C MET A 225 12.63 -2.14 2.01
N MET A 226 12.44 -1.88 3.30
CA MET A 226 12.91 -0.64 3.93
C MET A 226 14.44 -0.57 4.00
N GLU A 227 15.11 -1.68 4.25
CA GLU A 227 16.58 -1.77 4.21
C GLU A 227 17.11 -1.57 2.80
N PHE A 228 16.49 -2.20 1.81
CA PHE A 228 16.80 -2.03 0.40
C PHE A 228 16.71 -0.55 -0.02
N VAL A 229 15.59 0.11 0.25
CA VAL A 229 15.42 1.55 -0.07
C VAL A 229 16.45 2.42 0.64
N LYS A 230 16.79 2.12 1.90
CA LYS A 230 17.84 2.86 2.62
C LYS A 230 19.22 2.69 1.99
N LYS A 231 19.53 1.49 1.49
CA LYS A 231 20.79 1.20 0.79
C LYS A 231 20.87 2.04 -0.49
N GLU A 232 19.81 2.07 -1.29
CA GLU A 232 19.71 2.91 -2.49
C GLU A 232 19.86 4.39 -2.16
N MET A 233 19.12 4.90 -1.17
CA MET A 233 19.24 6.29 -0.71
C MET A 233 20.68 6.65 -0.29
N LYS A 234 21.38 5.72 0.37
CA LYS A 234 22.76 5.92 0.78
C LYS A 234 23.69 5.98 -0.43
N SER A 235 23.52 5.08 -1.40
CA SER A 235 24.31 5.07 -2.63
C SER A 235 24.17 6.37 -3.42
N HIS A 236 22.95 6.92 -3.55
CA HIS A 236 22.70 8.23 -4.16
C HIS A 236 23.47 9.36 -3.47
N LYS A 237 23.54 9.32 -2.13
CA LYS A 237 24.26 10.35 -1.35
C LYS A 237 25.77 10.24 -1.53
N GLU A 238 26.30 9.04 -1.65
CA GLU A 238 27.75 8.78 -1.80
C GLU A 238 28.25 9.08 -3.22
N ASN A 239 27.44 8.83 -4.24
CA ASN A 239 27.78 9.08 -5.64
C ASN A 239 27.68 10.58 -6.04
N GLY A 240 27.21 11.42 -5.12
CA GLY A 240 26.98 12.85 -5.35
C GLY A 240 25.61 13.11 -5.97
N MET A 241 24.86 14.06 -5.41
CA MET A 241 23.58 14.49 -6.00
C MET A 241 23.86 15.21 -7.32
N SER A 242 23.22 14.77 -8.40
CA SER A 242 23.20 15.52 -9.66
C SER A 242 22.61 16.91 -9.45
N GLU A 243 23.03 17.90 -10.25
CA GLU A 243 22.47 19.26 -10.19
C GLU A 243 20.95 19.27 -10.44
N GLU A 244 20.47 18.31 -11.24
CA GLU A 244 19.05 18.08 -11.50
C GLU A 244 18.60 16.71 -10.97
N PRO A 245 17.53 16.63 -10.16
CA PRO A 245 17.02 15.35 -9.63
C PRO A 245 16.55 14.42 -10.75
N GLN A 246 17.07 13.18 -10.79
CA GLN A 246 16.83 12.25 -11.90
C GLN A 246 15.78 11.16 -11.59
N ASP A 247 15.46 10.98 -10.32
CA ASP A 247 14.51 9.97 -9.83
C ASP A 247 13.83 10.40 -8.52
N VAL A 248 12.90 9.57 -8.05
CA VAL A 248 12.11 9.87 -6.85
C VAL A 248 12.99 10.04 -5.61
N ILE A 249 14.08 9.27 -5.47
CA ILE A 249 14.98 9.39 -4.32
C ILE A 249 15.63 10.77 -4.30
N ASP A 250 16.20 11.21 -5.42
CA ASP A 250 16.83 12.53 -5.53
C ASP A 250 15.83 13.64 -5.17
N PHE A 251 14.62 13.60 -5.74
CA PHE A 251 13.58 14.58 -5.43
C PHE A 251 13.27 14.63 -3.93
N TYR A 252 13.15 13.47 -3.27
CA TYR A 252 12.94 13.41 -1.83
C TYR A 252 14.14 13.95 -1.04
N GLN A 253 15.37 13.62 -1.42
CA GLN A 253 16.58 14.12 -0.77
C GLN A 253 16.70 15.64 -0.90
N THR A 254 16.49 16.20 -2.09
CA THR A 254 16.44 17.65 -2.31
C THR A 254 15.38 18.29 -1.42
N LYS A 255 14.19 17.70 -1.33
CA LYS A 255 13.10 18.22 -0.51
C LYS A 255 13.44 18.20 0.98
N ILE A 256 14.07 17.13 1.47
CA ILE A 256 14.51 17.00 2.86
C ILE A 256 15.57 18.06 3.19
N SER A 257 16.55 18.28 2.30
CA SER A 257 17.58 19.30 2.45
C SER A 257 16.98 20.70 2.51
N GLN A 258 16.04 21.04 1.61
CA GLN A 258 15.34 22.33 1.61
C GLN A 258 14.59 22.59 2.92
N VAL A 259 13.86 21.58 3.43
CA VAL A 259 13.11 21.71 4.69
C VAL A 259 14.05 21.86 5.88
N SER A 260 15.16 21.13 5.89
CA SER A 260 16.17 21.22 6.95
C SER A 260 16.83 22.60 7.01
N ILE A 261 17.19 23.16 5.85
CA ILE A 261 17.74 24.50 5.74
C ILE A 261 16.73 25.55 6.22
N ALA A 262 15.49 25.48 5.74
CA ALA A 262 14.44 26.42 6.15
C ALA A 262 14.19 26.38 7.67
N ALA A 263 14.18 25.19 8.27
CA ALA A 263 14.06 25.05 9.72
C ALA A 263 15.25 25.70 10.46
N ALA A 264 16.48 25.46 9.99
CA ALA A 264 17.68 26.08 10.57
C ALA A 264 17.65 27.61 10.47
N THR A 265 17.23 28.17 9.32
CA THR A 265 17.10 29.62 9.14
C THR A 265 16.04 30.23 10.05
N LEU A 266 14.89 29.57 10.21
CA LEU A 266 13.83 30.02 11.13
C LEU A 266 14.29 29.97 12.59
N THR A 267 15.06 28.95 12.99
CA THR A 267 15.65 28.93 14.34
C THR A 267 16.66 30.06 14.54
N ALA A 268 17.50 30.36 13.55
CA ALA A 268 18.47 31.45 13.64
C ALA A 268 17.80 32.84 13.73
N GLN A 269 16.66 33.04 13.06
CA GLN A 269 15.86 34.27 13.14
C GLN A 269 15.10 34.43 14.46
N PHE A 270 14.86 33.36 15.21
CA PHE A 270 14.21 33.40 16.51
C PHE A 270 15.17 33.71 17.67
N TRP A 271 16.49 33.57 17.43
CA TRP A 271 17.56 33.84 18.39
C TRP A 271 18.34 35.14 18.08
N LEU A 272 17.88 35.92 17.10
CA LEU A 272 18.32 37.29 16.79
C LEU A 272 17.19 38.27 17.11
#